data_AF-A0A8C9QLZ6-F1
#
_entry.id   AF-A0A8C9QLZ6-F1
#
_cell.length_a   1.000
_cell.length_b   1.000
_cell.length_c   1.000
_cell.angle_alpha   90.00
_cell.angle_beta   90.00
_cell.angle_gamma   90.00
#
_symmetry.space_group_name_H-M   'P 1'
#
loop_
_entity.id
_entity.type
_entity.pdbx_description
1 polymer ?
#
loop_
_entity_poly.entity_id
_entity_poly.type
_entity_poly.pdbx_seq_one_letter_code
_entity_poly.pdbx_strand_id
1 'polypeptide(L)'
;MEKHNSSLVEDLSHPDLVFNIGKVTLGERNRNKMQKTRREQERVNILKAACALLNSGGGVIQMEMANEDEQPVEIGLDLEEALRELIQSSDLQAFFEFKYQGKSSHFMDGE
;
A
#
# COMPACT_ATOMS: atom_id res chain seq x y z
N MET A 1 -32.53 -34.80 -10.05
CA MET A 1 -31.43 -34.27 -10.89
C MET A 1 -31.21 -32.84 -10.45
N GLU A 2 -30.34 -32.69 -9.46
CA GLU A 2 -30.08 -31.41 -8.78
C GLU A 2 -29.31 -30.49 -9.72
N LYS A 3 -29.80 -29.26 -9.89
CA LYS A 3 -29.05 -28.16 -10.48
C LYS A 3 -28.74 -27.19 -9.36
N HIS A 4 -27.67 -27.47 -8.62
CA HIS A 4 -27.05 -26.48 -7.74
C HIS A 4 -26.40 -25.42 -8.63
N ASN A 5 -27.16 -24.38 -8.90
CA ASN A 5 -26.64 -23.14 -9.46
C ASN A 5 -26.08 -22.34 -8.28
N SER A 6 -24.92 -22.76 -7.78
CA SER A 6 -24.15 -22.01 -6.80
C SER A 6 -23.61 -20.77 -7.51
N SER A 7 -24.41 -19.69 -7.48
CA SER A 7 -23.95 -18.34 -7.75
C SER A 7 -22.89 -18.03 -6.69
N LEU A 8 -21.63 -18.30 -7.01
CA LEU A 8 -20.51 -17.77 -6.27
C LEU A 8 -20.62 -16.25 -6.43
N VAL A 9 -21.22 -15.60 -5.45
CA VAL A 9 -20.98 -14.18 -5.24
C VAL A 9 -19.55 -14.15 -4.73
N GLU A 10 -18.58 -14.15 -5.66
CA GLU A 10 -17.21 -13.79 -5.36
C GLU A 10 -17.29 -12.40 -4.74
N ASP A 11 -17.03 -12.34 -3.45
CA ASP A 11 -16.81 -11.09 -2.75
C ASP A 11 -15.53 -10.50 -3.36
N LEU A 12 -15.70 -9.74 -4.45
CA LEU A 12 -14.66 -9.03 -5.18
C LEU A 12 -13.99 -7.93 -4.32
N SER A 13 -14.28 -7.87 -3.02
CA SER A 13 -13.75 -6.86 -2.10
C SER A 13 -12.30 -7.14 -1.68
N HIS A 14 -11.79 -8.35 -1.97
CA HIS A 14 -10.43 -8.72 -1.60
C HIS A 14 -9.51 -8.69 -2.83
N PRO A 15 -8.47 -7.83 -2.84
CA PRO A 15 -7.48 -7.85 -3.91
C PRO A 15 -6.80 -9.23 -3.95
N ASP A 16 -6.75 -9.83 -5.13
CA ASP A 16 -6.15 -11.16 -5.36
C ASP A 16 -4.67 -11.20 -4.96
N LEU A 17 -3.98 -10.06 -5.09
CA LEU A 17 -2.62 -9.85 -4.61
C LEU A 17 -2.55 -8.79 -3.51
N VAL A 18 -2.07 -9.21 -2.34
CA VAL A 18 -1.70 -8.33 -1.23
C VAL A 18 -0.21 -8.52 -0.91
N PHE A 19 0.58 -7.45 -1.08
CA PHE A 19 1.97 -7.41 -0.62
C PHE A 19 2.07 -6.69 0.71
N ASN A 20 2.38 -7.42 1.78
CA ASN A 20 2.71 -6.80 3.07
C ASN A 20 4.22 -6.51 3.13
N ILE A 21 4.59 -5.24 3.16
CA ILE A 21 5.99 -4.80 3.24
C ILE A 21 6.42 -4.42 4.67
N GLY A 22 5.54 -4.62 5.65
CA GLY A 22 5.80 -4.37 7.07
C GLY A 22 5.80 -2.88 7.42
N LYS A 23 6.67 -2.50 8.36
CA LYS A 23 6.75 -1.14 8.89
C LYS A 23 7.52 -0.21 7.95
N VAL A 24 6.91 0.91 7.60
CA VAL A 24 7.47 1.94 6.72
C VAL A 24 7.32 3.30 7.37
N THR A 25 8.36 4.12 7.28
CA THR A 25 8.27 5.53 7.68
C THR A 25 7.68 6.36 6.55
N LEU A 26 6.53 7.00 6.81
CA LEU A 26 5.86 7.92 5.89
C LEU A 26 6.08 9.38 6.34
N GLY A 27 5.94 10.31 5.40
CA GLY A 27 6.08 11.74 5.64
C GLY A 27 7.47 12.27 5.32
N GLU A 28 7.53 13.36 4.54
CA GLU A 28 8.80 13.96 4.09
C GLU A 28 9.70 14.37 5.27
N ARG A 29 9.11 14.95 6.33
CA ARG A 29 9.86 15.34 7.53
C ARG A 29 10.46 14.14 8.26
N ASN A 30 9.72 13.04 8.36
CA ASN A 30 10.16 11.86 9.10
C ASN A 30 11.16 11.05 8.30
N ARG A 31 10.91 10.90 6.99
CA ARG A 31 11.89 10.31 6.07
C ARG A 31 13.18 11.13 6.08
N ASN A 32 13.12 12.46 6.07
CA ASN A 32 14.32 13.31 6.16
C ASN A 32 15.13 13.16 7.45
N LYS A 33 14.46 12.93 8.59
CA LYS A 33 15.13 12.65 9.88
C LYS A 33 15.69 11.23 9.98
N MET A 34 15.20 10.29 9.15
CA MET A 34 15.64 8.91 9.14
C MET A 34 17.02 8.74 8.49
N GLN A 35 17.79 7.77 8.98
CA GLN A 35 19.08 7.36 8.41
C GLN A 35 18.94 7.00 6.92
N LYS A 36 19.86 7.51 6.10
CA LYS A 36 19.85 7.34 4.63
C LYS A 36 19.76 5.87 4.20
N THR A 37 20.55 4.99 4.81
CA THR A 37 20.55 3.55 4.49
C THR A 37 19.20 2.89 4.74
N ARG A 38 18.52 3.24 5.84
CA ARG A 38 17.18 2.71 6.15
C ARG A 38 16.13 3.28 5.20
N ARG A 39 16.23 4.58 4.86
CA ARG A 39 15.37 5.23 3.86
C ARG A 39 15.44 4.54 2.51
N GLU A 40 16.66 4.29 2.04
CA GLU A 40 16.92 3.59 0.77
C GLU A 40 16.39 2.15 0.80
N GLN A 41 16.56 1.44 1.93
CA GLN A 41 16.04 0.08 2.08
C GLN A 41 14.50 0.03 2.02
N GLU A 42 13.81 0.91 2.75
CA GLU A 42 12.34 1.00 2.71
C GLU A 42 11.87 1.39 1.30
N ARG A 43 12.56 2.35 0.66
CA ARG A 43 12.25 2.79 -0.71
C ARG A 43 12.34 1.63 -1.70
N VAL A 44 13.44 0.88 -1.68
CA VAL A 44 13.64 -0.28 -2.57
C VAL A 44 12.58 -1.36 -2.33
N ASN A 45 12.16 -1.57 -1.07
CA ASN A 45 11.15 -2.57 -0.76
C ASN A 45 9.78 -2.21 -1.33
N ILE A 46 9.38 -0.92 -1.19
CA ILE A 46 8.15 -0.39 -1.79
C ILE A 46 8.21 -0.49 -3.32
N LEU A 47 9.30 -0.03 -3.93
CA LEU A 47 9.51 -0.11 -5.39
C LEU A 47 9.38 -1.54 -5.91
N LYS A 48 9.97 -2.52 -5.22
CA LYS A 48 9.88 -3.93 -5.61
C LYS A 48 8.44 -4.44 -5.55
N ALA A 49 7.71 -4.13 -4.48
CA ALA A 49 6.31 -4.51 -4.36
C ALA A 49 5.44 -3.83 -5.44
N ALA A 50 5.64 -2.53 -5.68
CA ALA A 50 4.95 -1.79 -6.74
C ALA A 50 5.24 -2.38 -8.12
N CYS A 51 6.50 -2.69 -8.41
CA CYS A 51 6.91 -3.31 -9.67
C CYS A 51 6.28 -4.71 -9.82
N ALA A 52 6.23 -5.50 -8.76
CA ALA A 52 5.58 -6.81 -8.78
C ALA A 52 4.08 -6.68 -9.08
N LEU A 53 3.38 -5.71 -8.48
CA LEU A 53 1.97 -5.45 -8.74
C LEU A 53 1.72 -5.00 -10.18
N LEU A 54 2.50 -4.05 -10.69
CA LEU A 54 2.39 -3.57 -12.07
C LEU A 54 2.59 -4.70 -13.09
N ASN A 55 3.53 -5.61 -12.83
CA ASN A 55 3.81 -6.76 -13.70
C ASN A 55 2.82 -7.94 -13.51
N SER A 56 2.03 -7.94 -12.43
CA SER A 56 1.07 -9.02 -12.12
C SER A 56 -0.38 -8.64 -12.42
N GLY A 57 -0.63 -7.47 -13.01
CA GLY A 57 -1.98 -7.01 -13.35
C GLY A 57 -2.70 -6.24 -12.25
N GLY A 58 -2.00 -5.83 -11.19
CA GLY A 58 -2.54 -5.02 -10.08
C GLY A 58 -2.59 -5.74 -8.73
N GLY A 59 -3.02 -5.01 -7.70
CA GLY A 59 -3.19 -5.50 -6.32
C GLY A 59 -2.97 -4.39 -5.29
N VAL A 60 -2.73 -4.76 -4.03
CA VAL A 60 -2.60 -3.82 -2.91
C VAL A 60 -1.30 -4.02 -2.17
N ILE A 61 -0.60 -2.92 -1.87
CA ILE A 61 0.55 -2.92 -0.95
C ILE A 61 0.04 -2.51 0.42
N GLN A 62 0.15 -3.40 1.39
CA GLN A 62 -0.13 -3.09 2.80
C GLN A 62 1.18 -2.78 3.52
N MET A 63 1.17 -1.68 4.27
CA MET A 63 2.28 -1.23 5.08
C MET A 63 1.78 -0.62 6.37
N GLU A 64 2.53 -0.86 7.45
CA GLU A 64 2.26 -0.27 8.75
C GLU A 64 3.11 0.98 8.93
N MET A 65 2.52 2.08 9.39
CA MET A 65 3.29 3.29 9.67
C MET A 65 4.20 3.06 10.88
N ALA A 66 5.50 3.19 10.65
CA ALA A 66 6.51 3.09 11.71
C ALA A 66 6.51 4.32 12.63
N ASN A 67 6.00 5.45 12.14
CA ASN A 67 5.87 6.70 12.87
C ASN A 67 4.44 6.90 13.40
N GLU A 68 4.33 7.50 14.58
CA GLU A 68 3.06 7.74 15.27
C GLU A 68 2.34 9.02 14.82
N ASP A 69 2.64 9.52 13.62
CA ASP A 69 2.00 10.75 13.13
C ASP A 69 0.50 10.53 12.93
N GLU A 70 -0.27 11.43 13.53
CA GLU A 70 -1.71 11.53 13.33
C GLU A 70 -1.98 12.11 11.93
N GLN A 71 -2.85 11.45 11.18
CA GLN A 71 -3.13 11.62 9.75
C GLN A 71 -3.46 13.05 9.27
N PRO A 72 -3.47 13.32 7.94
CA PRO A 72 -2.91 12.52 6.85
C PRO A 72 -1.47 12.95 6.57
N VAL A 73 -0.56 11.97 6.52
CA VAL A 73 0.86 12.21 6.23
C VAL A 73 1.09 11.89 4.76
N GLU A 74 1.73 12.81 4.04
CA GLU A 74 2.24 12.57 2.69
C GLU A 74 3.14 11.33 2.70
N ILE A 75 3.21 10.54 1.61
CA ILE A 75 4.06 9.34 1.61
C ILE A 75 5.55 9.71 1.75
N GLY A 76 5.93 10.89 1.24
CA GLY A 76 7.30 11.39 1.15
C GLY A 76 7.72 11.54 -0.31
N LEU A 77 8.36 12.66 -0.62
CA LEU A 77 8.72 13.02 -2.00
C LEU A 77 9.66 11.98 -2.61
N ASP A 78 10.56 11.41 -1.82
CA ASP A 78 11.49 10.38 -2.32
C ASP A 78 10.80 9.08 -2.74
N LEU A 79 9.64 8.76 -2.15
CA LEU A 79 8.81 7.63 -2.56
C LEU A 79 7.98 7.98 -3.79
N GLU A 80 7.40 9.18 -3.84
CA GLU A 80 6.65 9.63 -5.01
C GLU A 80 7.52 9.69 -6.26
N GLU A 81 8.70 10.30 -6.16
CA GLU A 81 9.65 10.36 -7.27
C GLU A 81 10.07 8.96 -7.72
N ALA A 82 10.40 8.08 -6.77
CA ALA A 82 10.75 6.70 -7.08
C ALA A 82 9.62 5.95 -7.81
N LEU A 83 8.37 6.12 -7.37
CA LEU A 83 7.22 5.49 -8.01
C LEU A 83 6.96 6.09 -9.40
N ARG A 84 7.14 7.40 -9.59
CA ARG A 84 7.06 8.06 -10.90
C ARG A 84 8.13 7.56 -11.86
N GLU A 85 9.36 7.39 -11.37
CA GLU A 85 10.45 6.78 -12.15
C GLU A 85 10.11 5.34 -12.55
N LEU A 86 9.45 4.59 -11.66
CA LEU A 86 9.03 3.21 -11.94
C LEU A 86 7.98 3.12 -13.06
N ILE A 87 6.97 3.99 -13.05
CA ILE A 87 5.91 4.01 -14.07
C ILE A 87 6.29 4.81 -15.32
N GLN A 88 7.45 5.50 -15.30
CA GLN A 88 7.91 6.42 -16.36
C GLN A 88 6.84 7.43 -16.79
N SER A 89 6.00 7.85 -15.84
CA SER A 89 4.87 8.74 -16.06
C SER A 89 4.80 9.75 -14.92
N SER A 90 4.43 10.98 -15.28
CA SER A 90 4.20 12.05 -14.29
C SER A 90 2.91 11.82 -13.51
N ASP A 91 1.97 11.06 -14.07
CA ASP A 91 0.64 10.87 -13.52
C ASP A 91 0.62 9.65 -12.58
N LEU A 92 1.11 9.87 -11.36
CA LEU A 92 1.21 8.82 -10.35
C LEU A 92 -0.17 8.31 -9.90
N GLN A 93 -1.17 9.19 -9.87
CA GLN A 93 -2.54 8.86 -9.46
C GLN A 93 -3.27 7.95 -10.46
N ALA A 94 -2.82 7.90 -11.73
CA ALA A 94 -3.33 6.96 -12.70
C ALA A 94 -2.96 5.50 -12.39
N PHE A 95 -1.91 5.26 -11.58
CA PHE A 95 -1.38 3.92 -11.29
C PHE A 95 -1.45 3.54 -9.81
N PHE A 96 -1.34 4.51 -8.90
CA PHE A 96 -1.31 4.27 -7.47
C PHE A 96 -2.35 5.11 -6.75
N GLU A 97 -3.18 4.43 -5.96
CA GLU A 97 -4.07 5.05 -5.00
C GLU A 97 -3.55 4.82 -3.59
N PHE A 98 -3.27 5.88 -2.85
CA PHE A 98 -2.87 5.78 -1.44
C PHE A 98 -4.09 5.98 -0.55
N LYS A 99 -4.44 4.93 0.18
CA LYS A 99 -5.49 4.99 1.20
C LYS A 99 -4.87 4.77 2.57
N TYR A 100 -5.08 5.75 3.46
CA TYR A 100 -4.83 5.54 4.87
C TYR A 100 -6.03 4.79 5.44
N GLN A 101 -5.79 3.59 5.97
CA GLN A 101 -6.79 2.89 6.76
C GLN A 101 -6.38 3.02 8.23
N GLY A 102 -7.20 3.74 9.01
CA GLY A 102 -7.11 3.84 10.48
C GLY A 102 -6.73 2.54 11.17
N LYS A 103 -6.22 2.59 12.40
CA LYS A 103 -6.31 1.44 13.31
C LYS A 103 -7.80 1.09 13.44
N SER A 104 -8.26 0.11 12.68
CA SER A 104 -9.64 -0.35 12.67
C SER A 104 -9.88 -1.16 13.94
N SER A 105 -10.28 -0.48 15.01
CA SER A 105 -10.84 -1.10 16.21
C SER A 105 -12.25 -1.59 15.87
N HIS A 106 -12.38 -2.83 15.39
CA HIS A 106 -13.69 -3.44 15.19
C HIS A 106 -14.16 -4.03 16.54
N PHE A 107 -15.05 -3.33 17.23
CA PHE A 107 -15.82 -3.89 18.34
C PHE A 107 -17.06 -4.56 17.74
N MET A 108 -17.13 -5.89 17.76
CA MET A 108 -18.42 -6.59 17.69
C MET A 108 -18.91 -6.78 19.11
N ASP A 109 -19.86 -5.95 19.51
CA ASP A 109 -20.73 -6.24 20.65
C ASP A 109 -21.65 -7.38 20.26
N GLY A 110 -21.57 -8.48 21.01
CA GLY A 110 -22.41 -9.65 20.80
C GLY A 110 -23.63 -9.57 21.69
N GLU A 111 -24.80 -9.53 21.07
CA GLU A 111 -26.07 -9.96 21.67
C GLU A 111 -26.64 -11.15 20.90
#